data_AF-A0ABC9DH77-F1
#
_entry.id   AF-A0ABC9DH77-F1
#
_cell.length_a   1.000
_cell.length_b   1.000
_cell.length_c   1.000
_cell.angle_alpha   90.00
_cell.angle_beta   90.00
_cell.angle_gamma   90.00
#
_symmetry.space_group_name_H-M   'P 1'
#
loop_
_entity.id
_entity.type
_entity.pdbx_description
1 polymer ?
#
loop_
_entity_poly.entity_id
_entity_poly.type
_entity_poly.pdbx_seq_one_letter_code
_entity_poly.pdbx_strand_id
1 'polypeptide(L)'
;MALSSNALRAIFLLAVVVCAAHAGKPAPKEKDKSGDSAAAPEAAAPAGAGGSSDISKAGAKGDGKTDSTKAVNEAWAAACGKEGAQTLTIPKGDYLTGPLNFSGPCKGSVTIQLDGNLLATTDLAQYKTNWIEIEHVDNLVITGKGTLDGQGKQVWDDNKCDKKYDCKILPNSLVLSYVNNGTVSGITLLNSKFFHMNVFQCKDITIKDVTITAPGDSPNTDGIHMGDSSKVTITGTTISSGDDCISIGPGSTGINITGVTCGPGHGISVGSLGRYKDEKDVTDVNVKDCTLKKTTNGVRIKTYEDAATALTASQIHYENIAMEDVANPIIIDMNYCPNNICTNKGASKITVKDVTFKNITGTSSTPEAVSLLCNDKLPCSGVTLDNVKVEFKGTNNKTMAVCNNAKGSSTGCLKELACL
;
A
#
# COMPACT_ATOMS: atom_id res chain seq x y z
N MET A 1 -20.37 -37.99 21.74
CA MET A 1 -20.48 -38.03 20.27
C MET A 1 -20.04 -36.69 19.73
N ALA A 2 -18.86 -36.67 19.12
CA ALA A 2 -18.29 -35.53 18.42
C ALA A 2 -18.66 -35.62 16.93
N LEU A 3 -18.82 -34.47 16.27
CA LEU A 3 -18.72 -34.19 14.81
C LEU A 3 -18.98 -32.67 14.66
N SER A 4 -17.96 -31.84 14.91
CA SER A 4 -17.06 -31.21 13.92
C SER A 4 -17.65 -29.98 13.21
N SER A 5 -17.44 -28.82 13.81
CA SER A 5 -17.59 -27.48 13.23
C SER A 5 -16.34 -27.13 12.42
N ASN A 6 -16.39 -27.32 11.10
CA ASN A 6 -15.25 -27.08 10.19
C ASN A 6 -15.65 -26.36 8.88
N ALA A 7 -16.65 -25.47 8.91
CA ALA A 7 -17.14 -24.79 7.70
C ALA A 7 -17.09 -23.25 7.73
N LEU A 8 -16.51 -22.62 8.77
CA LEU A 8 -16.52 -21.14 8.90
C LEU A 8 -15.12 -20.49 8.96
N ARG A 9 -14.09 -21.19 8.45
CA ARG A 9 -12.69 -20.69 8.39
C ARG A 9 -12.22 -20.30 6.97
N ALA A 10 -13.11 -20.24 5.99
CA ALA A 10 -12.75 -20.21 4.57
C ALA A 10 -12.84 -18.86 3.83
N ILE A 11 -13.03 -17.72 4.52
CA ILE A 11 -13.21 -16.41 3.83
C ILE A 11 -11.95 -15.50 3.87
N PHE A 12 -10.90 -15.89 4.60
CA PHE A 12 -9.58 -15.23 4.51
C PHE A 12 -8.58 -15.97 3.60
N LEU A 13 -9.04 -16.99 2.85
CA LEU A 13 -8.17 -18.00 2.22
C LEU A 13 -8.22 -18.03 0.68
N LEU A 14 -8.87 -17.09 -0.01
CA LEU A 14 -9.01 -17.17 -1.47
C LEU A 14 -8.03 -16.31 -2.29
N ALA A 15 -6.84 -16.03 -1.76
CA ALA A 15 -5.75 -15.44 -2.55
C ALA A 15 -4.39 -16.16 -2.39
N VAL A 16 -4.34 -17.33 -1.75
CA VAL A 16 -3.11 -18.12 -1.64
C VAL A 16 -3.46 -19.61 -1.76
N VAL A 17 -2.68 -20.32 -2.58
CA VAL A 17 -2.60 -21.78 -2.79
C VAL A 17 -3.25 -22.31 -4.09
N VAL A 18 -2.46 -22.22 -5.18
CA VAL A 18 -2.20 -23.29 -6.18
C VAL A 18 -0.78 -22.95 -6.70
N CYS A 19 0.30 -23.74 -6.67
CA CYS A 19 0.58 -25.15 -6.44
C CYS A 19 2.05 -25.28 -5.99
N ALA A 20 2.34 -26.11 -4.99
CA ALA A 20 3.70 -26.58 -4.71
C ALA A 20 3.72 -28.11 -4.87
N ALA A 21 4.27 -28.57 -5.98
CA ALA A 21 4.86 -29.90 -6.12
C ALA A 21 5.76 -29.87 -7.35
N HIS A 22 7.09 -29.91 -7.14
CA HIS A 22 8.06 -30.80 -7.77
C HIS A 22 9.45 -30.40 -7.26
N ALA A 23 9.97 -31.18 -6.33
CA ALA A 23 11.33 -31.09 -5.84
C ALA A 23 12.32 -31.55 -6.92
N GLY A 24 13.35 -30.75 -7.18
CA GLY A 24 14.42 -31.10 -8.12
C GLY A 24 15.70 -30.29 -7.87
N LYS A 25 16.57 -30.84 -7.00
CA LYS A 25 18.04 -30.70 -6.83
C LYS A 25 18.76 -29.33 -6.93
N PRO A 26 19.83 -29.12 -6.13
CA PRO A 26 20.50 -27.82 -5.99
C PRO A 26 21.40 -27.46 -7.17
N ALA A 27 21.37 -26.19 -7.57
CA ALA A 27 22.31 -25.59 -8.53
C ALA A 27 23.65 -25.23 -7.85
N PRO A 28 24.78 -25.24 -8.59
CA PRO A 28 26.12 -25.09 -8.03
C PRO A 28 26.50 -23.61 -7.78
N LYS A 29 27.44 -23.42 -6.84
CA LYS A 29 28.03 -22.14 -6.44
C LYS A 29 28.76 -21.48 -7.62
N GLU A 30 28.46 -20.21 -7.88
CA GLU A 30 29.24 -19.37 -8.78
C GLU A 30 29.94 -18.23 -8.00
N LYS A 31 31.15 -17.91 -8.44
CA LYS A 31 32.14 -17.07 -7.76
C LYS A 31 31.92 -15.60 -8.08
N ASP A 32 32.21 -14.75 -7.09
CA ASP A 32 32.37 -13.30 -7.21
C ASP A 32 33.29 -12.90 -8.37
N LYS A 33 32.82 -11.95 -9.18
CA LYS A 33 33.66 -10.95 -9.86
C LYS A 33 33.00 -9.58 -9.83
N SER A 34 33.77 -8.64 -9.32
CA SER A 34 33.55 -7.20 -9.23
C SER A 34 33.58 -6.48 -10.58
N GLY A 35 32.73 -5.45 -10.71
CA GLY A 35 32.97 -4.21 -11.47
C GLY A 35 32.72 -4.26 -12.98
N ASP A 36 31.62 -3.67 -13.44
CA ASP A 36 31.64 -2.34 -14.10
C ASP A 36 30.22 -1.82 -14.37
N SER A 37 30.07 -0.50 -14.33
CA SER A 37 28.82 0.22 -14.58
C SER A 37 28.40 0.07 -16.04
N ALA A 38 27.29 -0.61 -16.30
CA ALA A 38 26.65 -0.68 -17.60
C ALA A 38 25.17 -0.33 -17.47
N ALA A 39 24.73 0.58 -18.35
CA ALA A 39 23.36 1.07 -18.45
C ALA A 39 22.33 -0.08 -18.53
N ALA A 40 21.15 0.17 -17.95
CA ALA A 40 20.03 -0.75 -17.96
C ALA A 40 19.70 -1.20 -19.40
N PRO A 41 19.47 -2.51 -19.66
CA PRO A 41 19.08 -2.96 -20.97
C PRO A 41 17.65 -2.47 -21.29
N GLU A 42 17.53 -1.80 -22.43
CA GLU A 42 16.28 -1.41 -23.06
C GLU A 42 15.44 -2.67 -23.31
N ALA A 43 14.22 -2.70 -22.77
CA ALA A 43 13.32 -3.84 -22.89
C ALA A 43 13.07 -4.16 -24.38
N ALA A 44 13.29 -5.41 -24.78
CA ALA A 44 13.04 -5.86 -26.14
C ALA A 44 11.57 -5.61 -26.51
N ALA A 45 11.34 -4.82 -27.56
CA ALA A 45 10.00 -4.52 -28.06
C ALA A 45 9.28 -5.83 -28.43
N PRO A 46 8.03 -6.05 -27.96
CA PRO A 46 7.31 -7.27 -28.27
C PRO A 46 7.08 -7.37 -29.79
N ALA A 47 7.46 -8.51 -30.36
CA ALA A 47 7.18 -8.82 -31.76
C ALA A 47 5.66 -8.97 -31.95
N GLY A 48 5.06 -8.04 -32.70
CA GLY A 48 3.63 -8.00 -33.00
C GLY A 48 3.18 -6.59 -33.38
N ALA A 49 2.30 -6.47 -34.37
CA ALA A 49 1.73 -5.16 -34.73
C ALA A 49 0.87 -4.64 -33.56
N GLY A 50 1.17 -3.44 -33.06
CA GLY A 50 0.43 -2.84 -31.97
C GLY A 50 -1.05 -2.59 -32.32
N GLY A 51 -1.91 -2.55 -31.31
CA GLY A 51 -3.36 -2.41 -31.48
C GLY A 51 -4.01 -1.53 -30.41
N SER A 52 -5.25 -1.12 -30.66
CA SER A 52 -6.05 -0.33 -29.73
C SER A 52 -7.49 -0.85 -29.65
N SER A 53 -8.01 -0.96 -28.42
CA SER A 53 -9.38 -1.34 -28.06
C SER A 53 -10.03 -0.18 -27.33
N ASP A 54 -11.00 0.49 -27.97
CA ASP A 54 -11.73 1.62 -27.39
C ASP A 54 -13.07 1.13 -26.84
N ILE A 55 -13.34 1.40 -25.55
CA ILE A 55 -14.55 0.91 -24.89
C ILE A 55 -15.84 1.48 -25.51
N SER A 56 -15.80 2.67 -26.11
CA SER A 56 -16.96 3.28 -26.78
C SER A 56 -17.36 2.49 -28.02
N LYS A 57 -16.38 1.92 -28.74
CA LYS A 57 -16.62 1.02 -29.89
C LYS A 57 -17.14 -0.34 -29.45
N ALA A 58 -16.90 -0.73 -28.20
CA ALA A 58 -17.49 -1.92 -27.57
C ALA A 58 -18.88 -1.65 -26.95
N GLY A 59 -19.43 -0.44 -27.11
CA GLY A 59 -20.78 -0.09 -26.66
C GLY A 59 -20.87 0.50 -25.26
N ALA A 60 -19.73 0.81 -24.61
CA ALA A 60 -19.72 1.57 -23.36
C ALA A 60 -20.31 2.97 -23.59
N LYS A 61 -21.10 3.46 -22.63
CA LYS A 61 -21.70 4.80 -22.71
C LYS A 61 -21.18 5.69 -21.60
N GLY A 62 -20.61 6.83 -22.00
CA GLY A 62 -20.03 7.83 -21.10
C GLY A 62 -21.06 8.76 -20.46
N ASP A 63 -22.23 8.25 -20.06
CA ASP A 63 -23.36 9.02 -19.53
C ASP A 63 -23.52 8.97 -17.99
N GLY A 64 -22.61 8.25 -17.32
CA GLY A 64 -22.57 8.03 -15.86
C GLY A 64 -23.69 7.14 -15.32
N LYS A 65 -24.50 6.53 -16.18
CA LYS A 65 -25.75 5.84 -15.79
C LYS A 65 -25.89 4.45 -16.40
N THR A 66 -25.51 4.30 -17.67
CA THR A 66 -25.59 3.03 -18.36
C THR A 66 -24.43 2.15 -17.92
N ASP A 67 -24.74 0.94 -17.47
CA ASP A 67 -23.73 -0.05 -17.12
C ASP A 67 -22.84 -0.39 -18.33
N SER A 68 -21.56 -0.05 -18.20
CA SER A 68 -20.51 -0.26 -19.19
C SER A 68 -19.58 -1.44 -18.84
N THR A 69 -19.85 -2.18 -17.77
CA THR A 69 -18.98 -3.27 -17.28
C THR A 69 -18.66 -4.31 -18.33
N LYS A 70 -19.67 -4.75 -19.08
CA LYS A 70 -19.48 -5.76 -20.13
C LYS A 70 -18.51 -5.25 -21.21
N ALA A 71 -18.75 -4.04 -21.71
CA ALA A 71 -17.94 -3.44 -22.76
C ALA A 71 -16.48 -3.22 -22.33
N VAL A 72 -16.26 -2.81 -21.09
CA VAL A 72 -14.90 -2.61 -20.54
C VAL A 72 -14.15 -3.94 -20.39
N ASN A 73 -14.79 -4.98 -19.83
CA ASN A 73 -14.17 -6.32 -19.71
C ASN A 73 -13.89 -6.95 -21.08
N GLU A 74 -14.78 -6.80 -22.06
CA GLU A 74 -14.55 -7.30 -23.42
C GLU A 74 -13.39 -6.57 -24.11
N ALA A 75 -13.29 -5.25 -23.93
CA ALA A 75 -12.17 -4.46 -24.46
C ALA A 75 -10.83 -4.85 -23.82
N TRP A 76 -10.81 -5.14 -22.51
CA TRP A 76 -9.63 -5.72 -21.84
C TRP A 76 -9.25 -7.06 -22.46
N ALA A 77 -10.19 -8.01 -22.55
CA ALA A 77 -9.92 -9.34 -23.09
C ALA A 77 -9.36 -9.27 -24.53
N ALA A 78 -9.89 -8.35 -25.35
CA ALA A 78 -9.40 -8.12 -26.70
C ALA A 78 -7.98 -7.54 -26.75
N ALA A 79 -7.60 -6.66 -25.82
CA ALA A 79 -6.24 -6.13 -25.71
C ALA A 79 -5.28 -7.19 -25.17
N CYS A 80 -5.60 -7.82 -24.05
CA CYS A 80 -4.75 -8.82 -23.39
C CYS A 80 -4.53 -10.08 -24.27
N GLY A 81 -5.50 -10.44 -25.12
CA GLY A 81 -5.45 -11.62 -25.99
C GLY A 81 -4.62 -11.48 -27.27
N LYS A 82 -4.00 -10.32 -27.53
CA LYS A 82 -3.21 -10.02 -28.74
C LYS A 82 -1.72 -9.84 -28.42
N GLU A 83 -0.88 -10.24 -29.36
CA GLU A 83 0.57 -10.02 -29.33
C GLU A 83 0.92 -8.55 -29.60
N GLY A 84 2.16 -8.14 -29.33
CA GLY A 84 2.62 -6.76 -29.52
C GLY A 84 2.10 -5.80 -28.44
N ALA A 85 2.32 -4.50 -28.63
CA ALA A 85 1.88 -3.46 -27.70
C ALA A 85 0.41 -3.10 -27.93
N GLN A 86 -0.45 -3.36 -26.93
CA GLN A 86 -1.89 -3.15 -27.01
C GLN A 86 -2.32 -1.99 -26.11
N THR A 87 -3.30 -1.21 -26.55
CA THR A 87 -3.86 -0.10 -25.77
C THR A 87 -5.36 -0.29 -25.53
N LEU A 88 -5.78 -0.41 -24.28
CA LEU A 88 -7.18 -0.26 -23.85
C LEU A 88 -7.46 1.23 -23.62
N THR A 89 -8.34 1.83 -24.41
CA THR A 89 -8.69 3.26 -24.32
C THR A 89 -10.02 3.45 -23.61
N ILE A 90 -10.00 4.21 -22.51
CA ILE A 90 -11.16 4.77 -21.83
C ILE A 90 -11.21 6.26 -22.17
N PRO A 91 -11.93 6.66 -23.23
CA PRO A 91 -11.96 8.05 -23.68
C PRO A 91 -12.73 8.92 -22.68
N LYS A 92 -12.73 10.25 -22.90
CA LYS A 92 -13.48 11.19 -22.06
C LYS A 92 -14.96 10.83 -21.99
N GLY A 93 -15.50 10.81 -20.76
CA GLY A 93 -16.87 10.48 -20.45
C GLY A 93 -16.95 9.87 -19.04
N ASP A 94 -18.16 9.71 -18.51
CA ASP A 94 -18.40 9.06 -17.23
C ASP A 94 -18.98 7.66 -17.48
N TYR A 95 -18.27 6.60 -17.12
CA TYR A 95 -18.67 5.22 -17.39
C TYR A 95 -19.00 4.49 -16.09
N LEU A 96 -20.29 4.23 -15.85
CA LEU A 96 -20.71 3.41 -14.72
C LEU A 96 -20.27 1.96 -14.93
N THR A 97 -19.63 1.36 -13.94
CA THR A 97 -19.19 -0.04 -13.97
C THR A 97 -19.43 -0.72 -12.62
N GLY A 98 -19.93 -1.94 -12.65
CA GLY A 98 -19.69 -2.97 -11.63
C GLY A 98 -18.25 -3.52 -11.66
N PRO A 99 -18.00 -4.73 -11.15
CA PRO A 99 -16.67 -5.33 -11.09
C PRO A 99 -15.99 -5.50 -12.46
N LEU A 100 -14.70 -5.19 -12.51
CA LEU A 100 -13.82 -5.30 -13.67
C LEU A 100 -12.69 -6.27 -13.32
N ASN A 101 -12.64 -7.40 -14.05
CA ASN A 101 -11.68 -8.48 -13.79
C ASN A 101 -10.72 -8.56 -14.98
N PHE A 102 -9.54 -7.97 -14.82
CA PHE A 102 -8.52 -7.84 -15.84
C PHE A 102 -7.46 -8.92 -15.66
N SER A 103 -7.83 -10.16 -15.98
CA SER A 103 -6.95 -11.33 -15.83
C SER A 103 -6.03 -11.52 -17.04
N GLY A 104 -4.78 -11.84 -16.77
CA GLY A 104 -3.79 -12.36 -17.72
C GLY A 104 -3.67 -13.90 -17.67
N PRO A 105 -2.56 -14.47 -18.16
CA PRO A 105 -1.42 -13.80 -18.78
C PRO A 105 -1.79 -13.17 -20.12
N CYS A 106 -1.33 -11.94 -20.36
CA CYS A 106 -1.51 -11.28 -21.66
C CYS A 106 -0.44 -11.73 -22.66
N LYS A 107 -0.80 -11.79 -23.94
CA LYS A 107 0.13 -12.19 -25.01
C LYS A 107 1.13 -11.10 -25.40
N GLY A 108 0.92 -9.88 -24.92
CA GLY A 108 1.75 -8.71 -25.17
C GLY A 108 1.62 -7.69 -24.04
N SER A 109 2.30 -6.55 -24.17
CA SER A 109 2.18 -5.46 -23.20
C SER A 109 0.83 -4.75 -23.37
N VAL A 110 0.26 -4.29 -22.25
CA VAL A 110 -1.03 -3.60 -22.25
C VAL A 110 -0.88 -2.22 -21.61
N THR A 111 -1.30 -1.19 -22.34
CA THR A 111 -1.50 0.16 -21.83
C THR A 111 -2.98 0.43 -21.64
N ILE A 112 -3.41 0.72 -20.42
CA ILE A 112 -4.72 1.28 -20.11
C ILE A 112 -4.58 2.81 -20.17
N GLN A 113 -5.08 3.41 -21.25
CA GLN A 113 -5.18 4.85 -21.43
C GLN A 113 -6.51 5.34 -20.84
N LEU A 114 -6.45 5.87 -19.61
CA LEU A 114 -7.58 6.39 -18.85
C LEU A 114 -7.68 7.92 -19.00
N ASP A 115 -8.47 8.37 -19.98
CA ASP A 115 -8.74 9.79 -20.22
C ASP A 115 -10.12 10.25 -19.73
N GLY A 116 -11.05 9.30 -19.52
CA GLY A 116 -12.36 9.52 -18.89
C GLY A 116 -12.43 8.99 -17.47
N ASN A 117 -13.64 8.92 -16.94
CA ASN A 117 -13.90 8.50 -15.57
C ASN A 117 -14.60 7.14 -15.56
N LEU A 118 -14.09 6.21 -14.75
CA LEU A 118 -14.84 5.02 -14.36
C LEU A 118 -15.52 5.32 -13.03
N LEU A 119 -16.81 5.02 -12.93
CA LEU A 119 -17.61 5.22 -11.73
C LEU A 119 -18.03 3.84 -11.21
N ALA A 120 -17.64 3.52 -9.98
CA ALA A 120 -18.00 2.25 -9.35
C ALA A 120 -19.48 2.25 -8.96
N THR A 121 -20.25 1.23 -9.34
CA THR A 121 -21.62 1.06 -8.83
C THR A 121 -21.65 1.09 -7.30
N THR A 122 -22.73 1.62 -6.72
CA THR A 122 -22.93 1.63 -5.26
C THR A 122 -23.65 0.37 -4.78
N ASP A 123 -24.05 -0.51 -5.69
CA ASP A 123 -24.65 -1.81 -5.37
C ASP A 123 -23.57 -2.80 -4.89
N LEU A 124 -23.41 -2.87 -3.56
CA LEU A 124 -22.44 -3.75 -2.90
C LEU A 124 -22.67 -5.24 -3.16
N ALA A 125 -23.85 -5.66 -3.64
CA ALA A 125 -24.14 -7.06 -3.91
C ALA A 125 -23.44 -7.58 -5.19
N GLN A 126 -23.03 -6.67 -6.09
CA GLN A 126 -22.33 -7.05 -7.33
C GLN A 126 -20.87 -7.45 -7.07
N TYR A 127 -20.28 -6.94 -6.00
CA TYR A 127 -18.88 -7.18 -5.68
C TYR A 127 -18.68 -8.45 -4.88
N LYS A 128 -17.79 -9.32 -5.37
CA LYS A 128 -17.27 -10.45 -4.59
C LYS A 128 -16.14 -10.01 -3.67
N THR A 129 -15.22 -9.22 -4.20
CA THR A 129 -13.99 -8.78 -3.53
C THR A 129 -13.70 -7.33 -3.86
N ASN A 130 -13.27 -7.03 -5.08
CA ASN A 130 -12.72 -5.74 -5.51
C ASN A 130 -13.54 -5.12 -6.64
N TRP A 131 -13.32 -3.83 -6.90
CA TRP A 131 -13.90 -3.17 -8.07
C TRP A 131 -13.08 -3.42 -9.34
N ILE A 132 -11.82 -2.97 -9.39
CA ILE A 132 -10.92 -3.22 -10.52
C ILE A 132 -9.79 -4.10 -10.03
N GLU A 133 -9.72 -5.33 -10.51
CA GLU A 133 -8.67 -6.28 -10.17
C GLU A 133 -7.91 -6.67 -11.43
N ILE A 134 -6.61 -6.39 -11.45
CA ILE A 134 -5.68 -6.74 -12.52
C ILE A 134 -4.75 -7.82 -12.01
N GLU A 135 -4.82 -9.01 -12.60
CA GLU A 135 -4.12 -10.18 -12.10
C GLU A 135 -3.24 -10.86 -13.16
N HIS A 136 -2.04 -11.28 -12.76
CA HIS A 136 -1.13 -12.07 -13.60
C HIS A 136 -0.75 -11.40 -14.92
N VAL A 137 -0.36 -10.12 -14.88
CA VAL A 137 0.01 -9.34 -16.07
C VAL A 137 1.47 -8.89 -15.99
N ASP A 138 2.22 -9.09 -17.06
CA ASP A 138 3.55 -8.52 -17.24
C ASP A 138 3.49 -7.29 -18.16
N ASN A 139 4.34 -6.29 -17.91
CA ASN A 139 4.48 -5.10 -18.76
C ASN A 139 3.16 -4.29 -18.89
N LEU A 140 2.58 -3.94 -17.74
CA LEU A 140 1.35 -3.15 -17.65
C LEU A 140 1.65 -1.66 -17.51
N VAL A 141 0.94 -0.82 -18.26
CA VAL A 141 0.91 0.63 -18.04
C VAL A 141 -0.53 1.06 -17.81
N ILE A 142 -0.79 1.82 -16.75
CA ILE A 142 -2.02 2.57 -16.53
C ILE A 142 -1.63 4.04 -16.54
N THR A 143 -2.17 4.82 -17.46
CA THR A 143 -1.80 6.22 -17.65
C THR A 143 -2.98 7.06 -18.11
N GLY A 144 -2.79 8.38 -18.15
CA GLY A 144 -3.81 9.34 -18.55
C GLY A 144 -4.08 10.37 -17.46
N LYS A 145 -5.25 11.01 -17.53
CA LYS A 145 -5.68 12.05 -16.58
C LYS A 145 -7.08 11.82 -16.04
N GLY A 146 -7.65 10.65 -16.32
CA GLY A 146 -8.98 10.26 -15.91
C GLY A 146 -9.03 9.82 -14.45
N THR A 147 -10.24 9.51 -14.00
CA THR A 147 -10.56 9.23 -12.60
C THR A 147 -11.14 7.83 -12.42
N LEU A 148 -10.71 7.14 -11.38
CA LEU A 148 -11.39 5.99 -10.80
C LEU A 148 -12.19 6.48 -9.59
N ASP A 149 -13.48 6.76 -9.78
CA ASP A 149 -14.38 7.20 -8.70
C ASP A 149 -15.05 5.99 -8.05
N GLY A 150 -14.58 5.67 -6.85
CA GLY A 150 -15.07 4.57 -6.05
C GLY A 150 -16.47 4.79 -5.47
N GLN A 151 -17.05 6.00 -5.54
CA GLN A 151 -18.36 6.32 -4.96
C GLN A 151 -18.54 5.75 -3.53
N GLY A 152 -17.53 5.97 -2.68
CA GLY A 152 -17.44 5.43 -1.33
C GLY A 152 -18.46 6.04 -0.37
N LYS A 153 -18.75 7.33 -0.53
CA LYS A 153 -19.65 8.09 0.38
C LYS A 153 -21.03 7.45 0.53
N GLN A 154 -21.53 6.80 -0.53
CA GLN A 154 -22.84 6.17 -0.56
C GLN A 154 -22.91 4.87 0.25
N VAL A 155 -21.75 4.30 0.64
CA VAL A 155 -21.65 2.97 1.26
C VAL A 155 -20.72 2.91 2.47
N TRP A 156 -20.03 3.99 2.83
CA TRP A 156 -19.14 3.99 4.02
C TRP A 156 -19.86 3.62 5.31
N ASP A 157 -21.15 3.97 5.42
CA ASP A 157 -21.98 3.57 6.57
C ASP A 157 -22.17 2.05 6.67
N ASP A 158 -21.87 1.27 5.63
CA ASP A 158 -21.89 -0.20 5.65
C ASP A 158 -20.57 -0.80 6.18
N ASN A 159 -19.50 -0.01 6.28
CA ASN A 159 -18.26 -0.45 6.90
C ASN A 159 -18.44 -0.55 8.44
N LYS A 160 -18.21 -1.74 9.00
CA LYS A 160 -18.30 -2.04 10.44
C LYS A 160 -17.00 -2.56 11.03
N CYS A 161 -15.88 -2.39 10.31
CA CYS A 161 -14.56 -2.90 10.71
C CYS A 161 -13.97 -2.20 11.93
N ASP A 162 -14.48 -1.02 12.27
CA ASP A 162 -14.22 -0.30 13.52
C ASP A 162 -14.85 -0.96 14.75
N LYS A 163 -16.01 -1.62 14.58
CA LYS A 163 -16.82 -2.20 15.66
C LYS A 163 -16.68 -3.71 15.79
N LYS A 164 -16.47 -4.40 14.67
CA LYS A 164 -16.36 -5.86 14.60
C LYS A 164 -15.14 -6.22 13.77
N TYR A 165 -14.20 -6.92 14.40
CA TYR A 165 -12.98 -7.38 13.71
C TYR A 165 -13.27 -8.30 12.51
N ASP A 166 -14.27 -9.18 12.64
CA ASP A 166 -14.78 -10.02 11.55
C ASP A 166 -15.89 -9.29 10.77
N CYS A 167 -15.54 -8.13 10.21
CA CYS A 167 -16.42 -7.33 9.36
C CYS A 167 -16.38 -7.81 7.90
N LYS A 168 -17.42 -7.46 7.13
CA LYS A 168 -17.35 -7.53 5.68
C LYS A 168 -16.56 -6.31 5.18
N ILE A 169 -15.43 -6.56 4.54
CA ILE A 169 -14.61 -5.53 3.90
C ILE A 169 -15.34 -5.01 2.66
N LEU A 170 -15.30 -3.69 2.43
CA LEU A 170 -15.85 -3.08 1.23
C LEU A 170 -14.85 -3.19 0.05
N PRO A 171 -15.30 -3.09 -1.21
CA PRO A 171 -14.41 -3.28 -2.35
C PRO A 171 -13.29 -2.25 -2.44
N ASN A 172 -12.07 -2.72 -2.67
CA ASN A 172 -10.95 -1.86 -3.05
C ASN A 172 -11.16 -1.31 -4.47
N SER A 173 -10.64 -0.12 -4.76
CA SER A 173 -10.83 0.50 -6.08
C SER A 173 -9.95 -0.11 -7.16
N LEU A 174 -8.63 -0.12 -6.97
CA LEU A 174 -7.67 -0.71 -7.91
C LEU A 174 -6.77 -1.72 -7.19
N VAL A 175 -6.77 -2.96 -7.65
CA VAL A 175 -5.92 -4.04 -7.13
C VAL A 175 -5.01 -4.54 -8.23
N LEU A 176 -3.70 -4.55 -7.96
CA LEU A 176 -2.68 -5.19 -8.77
C LEU A 176 -2.24 -6.45 -8.04
N SER A 177 -2.48 -7.60 -8.65
CA SER A 177 -2.14 -8.92 -8.11
C SER A 177 -1.19 -9.63 -9.07
N TYR A 178 -0.02 -10.06 -8.61
CA TYR A 178 0.92 -10.79 -9.49
C TYR A 178 1.35 -10.03 -10.75
N VAL A 179 1.44 -8.69 -10.66
CA VAL A 179 1.88 -7.85 -11.78
C VAL A 179 3.39 -7.71 -11.73
N ASN A 180 4.07 -7.95 -12.85
CA ASN A 180 5.50 -7.69 -12.99
C ASN A 180 5.75 -6.57 -14.00
N ASN A 181 6.68 -5.65 -13.70
CA ASN A 181 6.99 -4.52 -14.56
C ASN A 181 5.74 -3.67 -14.87
N GLY A 182 5.15 -3.09 -13.83
CA GLY A 182 3.92 -2.31 -13.91
C GLY A 182 4.16 -0.82 -13.68
N THR A 183 3.44 0.05 -14.39
CA THR A 183 3.42 1.50 -14.15
C THR A 183 2.00 2.00 -13.98
N VAL A 184 1.72 2.77 -12.92
CA VAL A 184 0.49 3.55 -12.75
C VAL A 184 0.87 5.01 -12.68
N SER A 185 0.34 5.85 -13.57
CA SER A 185 0.78 7.24 -13.66
C SER A 185 -0.32 8.25 -14.00
N GLY A 186 -0.27 9.42 -13.37
CA GLY A 186 -1.08 10.60 -13.73
C GLY A 186 -2.59 10.53 -13.42
N ILE A 187 -3.12 9.35 -13.09
CA ILE A 187 -4.55 9.14 -12.83
C ILE A 187 -4.96 9.62 -11.44
N THR A 188 -6.27 9.79 -11.26
CA THR A 188 -6.88 10.09 -9.96
C THR A 188 -7.67 8.89 -9.43
N LEU A 189 -7.52 8.56 -8.14
CA LEU A 189 -8.40 7.63 -7.41
C LEU A 189 -9.20 8.45 -6.40
N LEU A 190 -10.52 8.46 -6.55
CA LEU A 190 -11.42 9.32 -5.81
C LEU A 190 -12.39 8.48 -4.98
N ASN A 191 -12.54 8.82 -3.70
CA ASN A 191 -13.56 8.31 -2.79
C ASN A 191 -13.71 6.78 -2.83
N SER A 192 -12.63 6.03 -2.59
CA SER A 192 -12.74 4.58 -2.54
C SER A 192 -13.70 4.11 -1.42
N LYS A 193 -14.34 2.95 -1.62
CA LYS A 193 -15.20 2.32 -0.61
C LYS A 193 -14.39 1.74 0.56
N PHE A 194 -13.17 1.28 0.26
CA PHE A 194 -12.15 0.80 1.20
C PHE A 194 -10.79 1.31 0.69
N PHE A 195 -9.77 0.47 0.48
CA PHE A 195 -8.48 0.96 -0.03
C PHE A 195 -8.60 1.50 -1.46
N HIS A 196 -7.88 2.58 -1.76
CA HIS A 196 -7.82 3.13 -3.11
C HIS A 196 -6.99 2.21 -4.01
N MET A 197 -5.77 1.90 -3.61
CA MET A 197 -4.88 1.01 -4.36
C MET A 197 -4.31 -0.10 -3.48
N ASN A 198 -4.32 -1.34 -3.97
CA ASN A 198 -3.68 -2.49 -3.34
C ASN A 198 -2.66 -3.14 -4.31
N VAL A 199 -1.41 -3.28 -3.88
CA VAL A 199 -0.30 -3.88 -4.62
C VAL A 199 0.11 -5.18 -3.93
N PHE A 200 -0.33 -6.31 -4.46
CA PHE A 200 -0.16 -7.62 -3.83
C PHE A 200 0.65 -8.57 -4.72
N GLN A 201 1.69 -9.19 -4.15
CA GLN A 201 2.56 -10.13 -4.87
C GLN A 201 3.10 -9.60 -6.20
N CYS A 202 3.36 -8.30 -6.26
CA CYS A 202 3.87 -7.62 -7.45
C CYS A 202 5.39 -7.44 -7.40
N LYS A 203 5.99 -7.23 -8.57
CA LYS A 203 7.42 -6.97 -8.69
C LYS A 203 7.69 -5.86 -9.71
N ASP A 204 8.64 -4.97 -9.41
CA ASP A 204 9.06 -3.89 -10.31
C ASP A 204 7.85 -3.00 -10.68
N ILE A 205 7.23 -2.37 -9.67
CA ILE A 205 6.06 -1.50 -9.83
C ILE A 205 6.47 -0.03 -9.65
N THR A 206 6.03 0.83 -10.57
CA THR A 206 6.17 2.29 -10.46
C THR A 206 4.81 2.95 -10.34
N ILE A 207 4.59 3.72 -9.28
CA ILE A 207 3.42 4.59 -9.08
C ILE A 207 3.92 6.03 -9.10
N LYS A 208 3.46 6.83 -10.05
CA LYS A 208 4.04 8.15 -10.32
C LYS A 208 2.97 9.21 -10.58
N ASP A 209 3.07 10.36 -9.93
CA ASP A 209 2.20 11.51 -10.17
C ASP A 209 0.69 11.16 -10.04
N VAL A 210 0.37 10.21 -9.16
CA VAL A 210 -1.01 9.80 -8.88
C VAL A 210 -1.63 10.75 -7.85
N THR A 211 -2.92 11.03 -7.99
CA THR A 211 -3.70 11.77 -6.99
C THR A 211 -4.70 10.83 -6.32
N ILE A 212 -4.69 10.75 -5.00
CA ILE A 212 -5.67 10.00 -4.21
C ILE A 212 -6.41 10.97 -3.30
N THR A 213 -7.75 10.91 -3.30
CA THR A 213 -8.56 11.81 -2.48
C THR A 213 -9.80 11.13 -1.93
N ALA A 214 -9.90 11.13 -0.61
CA ALA A 214 -11.12 10.92 0.16
C ALA A 214 -11.11 11.83 1.41
N PRO A 215 -12.27 12.09 2.04
CA PRO A 215 -12.37 12.79 3.31
C PRO A 215 -11.55 12.14 4.42
N GLY A 216 -11.00 12.93 5.34
CA GLY A 216 -10.17 12.45 6.46
C GLY A 216 -10.92 11.59 7.49
N ASP A 217 -12.25 11.56 7.42
CA ASP A 217 -13.14 10.74 8.25
C ASP A 217 -13.72 9.53 7.50
N SER A 218 -13.29 9.28 6.26
CA SER A 218 -13.73 8.11 5.50
C SER A 218 -13.11 6.80 6.03
N PRO A 219 -13.90 5.75 6.31
CA PRO A 219 -13.43 4.61 7.09
C PRO A 219 -12.59 3.63 6.25
N ASN A 220 -11.35 3.38 6.68
CA ASN A 220 -10.41 2.42 6.07
C ASN A 220 -10.15 2.68 4.58
N THR A 221 -10.00 3.95 4.23
CA THR A 221 -9.74 4.38 2.86
C THR A 221 -8.26 4.55 2.55
N ASP A 222 -7.44 3.57 2.92
CA ASP A 222 -5.99 3.60 2.71
C ASP A 222 -5.65 4.06 1.28
N GLY A 223 -4.61 4.87 1.12
CA GLY A 223 -4.18 5.36 -0.19
C GLY A 223 -3.57 4.23 -1.01
N ILE A 224 -2.35 3.82 -0.65
CA ILE A 224 -1.64 2.71 -1.31
C ILE A 224 -1.27 1.66 -0.25
N HIS A 225 -1.92 0.51 -0.33
CA HIS A 225 -1.55 -0.68 0.42
C HIS A 225 -0.63 -1.56 -0.40
N MET A 226 0.39 -2.16 0.22
CA MET A 226 1.21 -3.18 -0.44
C MET A 226 1.52 -4.35 0.48
N GLY A 227 1.61 -5.55 -0.08
CA GLY A 227 1.97 -6.78 0.63
C GLY A 227 2.63 -7.80 -0.28
N ASP A 228 3.55 -8.60 0.27
CA ASP A 228 4.34 -9.61 -0.46
C ASP A 228 4.97 -9.09 -1.78
N SER A 229 5.27 -7.80 -1.86
CA SER A 229 5.69 -7.15 -3.11
C SER A 229 7.14 -6.68 -3.07
N SER A 230 7.82 -6.69 -4.20
CA SER A 230 9.22 -6.29 -4.28
C SER A 230 9.49 -5.20 -5.31
N LYS A 231 10.44 -4.29 -5.02
CA LYS A 231 10.85 -3.21 -5.93
C LYS A 231 9.68 -2.33 -6.34
N VAL A 232 9.01 -1.74 -5.35
CA VAL A 232 7.90 -0.79 -5.56
C VAL A 232 8.45 0.62 -5.39
N THR A 233 8.24 1.47 -6.39
CA THR A 233 8.64 2.88 -6.39
C THR A 233 7.40 3.77 -6.44
N ILE A 234 7.25 4.69 -5.49
CA ILE A 234 6.16 5.66 -5.41
C ILE A 234 6.75 7.07 -5.45
N THR A 235 6.38 7.87 -6.44
CA THR A 235 6.96 9.21 -6.65
C THR A 235 5.92 10.28 -7.00
N GLY A 236 6.14 11.52 -6.55
CA GLY A 236 5.34 12.69 -6.95
C GLY A 236 3.84 12.58 -6.66
N THR A 237 3.44 11.71 -5.74
CA THR A 237 2.04 11.33 -5.49
C THR A 237 1.47 12.19 -4.36
N THR A 238 0.19 12.59 -4.48
CA THR A 238 -0.53 13.33 -3.43
C THR A 238 -1.68 12.48 -2.92
N ILE A 239 -1.77 12.31 -1.60
CA ILE A 239 -2.74 11.42 -0.95
C ILE A 239 -3.46 12.15 0.18
N SER A 240 -4.78 12.19 0.08
CA SER A 240 -5.70 12.49 1.17
C SER A 240 -6.62 11.29 1.35
N SER A 241 -6.68 10.75 2.56
CA SER A 241 -7.49 9.57 2.91
C SER A 241 -7.99 9.69 4.35
N GLY A 242 -8.88 8.79 4.76
CA GLY A 242 -9.28 8.64 6.16
C GLY A 242 -8.52 7.57 6.93
N ASP A 243 -7.55 6.90 6.29
CA ASP A 243 -6.66 5.91 6.92
C ASP A 243 -5.22 6.09 6.41
N ASP A 244 -4.37 5.05 6.47
CA ASP A 244 -2.95 5.11 6.08
C ASP A 244 -2.80 5.70 4.66
N CYS A 245 -1.92 6.69 4.51
CA CYS A 245 -1.58 7.18 3.17
C CYS A 245 -0.97 6.06 2.35
N ILE A 246 0.05 5.43 2.95
CA ILE A 246 0.78 4.31 2.39
C ILE A 246 1.00 3.32 3.53
N SER A 247 0.60 2.08 3.34
CA SER A 247 0.81 0.99 4.30
C SER A 247 1.62 -0.14 3.67
N ILE A 248 2.71 -0.52 4.32
CA ILE A 248 3.67 -1.53 3.86
C ILE A 248 3.50 -2.78 4.71
N GLY A 249 2.79 -3.76 4.16
CA GLY A 249 2.48 -5.03 4.80
C GLY A 249 3.62 -6.07 4.71
N PRO A 250 3.44 -7.22 5.37
CA PRO A 250 4.43 -8.30 5.43
C PRO A 250 4.92 -8.77 4.05
N GLY A 251 6.16 -9.25 4.00
CA GLY A 251 6.78 -9.77 2.77
C GLY A 251 7.20 -8.73 1.75
N SER A 252 7.11 -7.44 2.08
CA SER A 252 7.47 -6.35 1.17
C SER A 252 8.95 -5.98 1.26
N THR A 253 9.62 -5.78 0.12
CA THR A 253 11.04 -5.41 0.10
C THR A 253 11.48 -4.53 -1.08
N GLY A 254 12.49 -3.67 -0.88
CA GLY A 254 12.97 -2.76 -1.91
C GLY A 254 11.93 -1.69 -2.23
N ILE A 255 11.35 -1.09 -1.20
CA ILE A 255 10.28 -0.09 -1.32
C ILE A 255 10.91 1.31 -1.30
N ASN A 256 10.62 2.12 -2.31
CA ASN A 256 11.13 3.49 -2.43
C ASN A 256 9.95 4.45 -2.56
N ILE A 257 9.82 5.39 -1.62
CA ILE A 257 8.76 6.39 -1.56
C ILE A 257 9.42 7.76 -1.52
N THR A 258 9.26 8.57 -2.57
CA THR A 258 9.95 9.86 -2.69
C THR A 258 9.02 10.98 -3.15
N GLY A 259 9.07 12.15 -2.52
CA GLY A 259 8.30 13.30 -2.99
C GLY A 259 6.78 13.13 -2.83
N VAL A 260 6.33 12.36 -1.83
CA VAL A 260 4.91 12.15 -1.55
C VAL A 260 4.39 13.22 -0.60
N THR A 261 3.23 13.79 -0.94
CA THR A 261 2.47 14.66 -0.02
C THR A 261 1.28 13.89 0.54
N CYS A 262 1.17 13.89 1.86
CA CYS A 262 0.22 13.10 2.62
C CYS A 262 -0.61 13.99 3.52
N GLY A 263 -1.93 13.86 3.52
CA GLY A 263 -2.75 14.58 4.48
C GLY A 263 -4.08 15.11 3.97
N PRO A 264 -5.17 14.95 4.73
CA PRO A 264 -5.32 14.15 5.97
C PRO A 264 -5.12 12.63 5.76
N GLY A 265 -5.06 11.86 6.86
CA GLY A 265 -4.89 10.40 6.87
C GLY A 265 -4.07 9.90 8.06
N HIS A 266 -3.65 8.63 8.07
CA HIS A 266 -2.87 8.02 9.15
C HIS A 266 -1.35 7.99 8.93
N GLY A 267 -0.86 8.64 7.88
CA GLY A 267 0.58 8.75 7.59
C GLY A 267 1.14 7.57 6.81
N ILE A 268 2.46 7.38 6.86
CA ILE A 268 3.17 6.30 6.16
C ILE A 268 3.54 5.22 7.17
N SER A 269 2.94 4.05 7.03
CA SER A 269 3.00 2.98 8.02
C SER A 269 3.67 1.72 7.47
N VAL A 270 4.61 1.15 8.22
CA VAL A 270 4.99 -0.26 8.09
C VAL A 270 4.11 -1.07 9.03
N GLY A 271 3.47 -2.12 8.50
CA GLY A 271 2.57 -3.00 9.21
C GLY A 271 1.08 -2.68 9.02
N SER A 272 0.20 -3.26 9.84
CA SER A 272 0.54 -4.04 11.03
C SER A 272 1.20 -5.38 10.72
N LEU A 273 2.27 -5.71 11.43
CA LEU A 273 3.02 -6.96 11.26
C LEU A 273 2.76 -7.95 12.39
N GLY A 274 2.83 -9.25 12.09
CA GLY A 274 2.78 -10.35 13.03
C GLY A 274 1.39 -10.94 13.27
N ARG A 275 0.35 -10.52 12.55
CA ARG A 275 -1.03 -10.92 12.88
C ARG A 275 -1.31 -12.38 12.52
N TYR A 276 -0.82 -12.80 11.36
CA TYR A 276 -1.09 -14.08 10.75
C TYR A 276 0.13 -14.99 10.79
N LYS A 277 -0.10 -16.29 10.59
CA LYS A 277 0.98 -17.25 10.39
C LYS A 277 1.62 -17.00 9.02
N ASP A 278 2.89 -17.38 8.90
CA ASP A 278 3.62 -17.40 7.63
C ASP A 278 3.82 -16.02 6.97
N GLU A 279 3.56 -14.93 7.71
CA GLU A 279 3.98 -13.59 7.32
C GLU A 279 5.51 -13.52 7.23
N LYS A 280 5.99 -12.82 6.21
CA LYS A 280 7.42 -12.68 5.89
C LYS A 280 7.96 -11.33 6.35
N ASP A 281 9.28 -11.25 6.40
CA ASP A 281 10.02 -10.03 6.74
C ASP A 281 9.63 -8.83 5.86
N VAL A 282 9.78 -7.64 6.42
CA VAL A 282 9.74 -6.37 5.69
C VAL A 282 11.12 -5.75 5.77
N THR A 283 11.76 -5.54 4.63
CA THR A 283 13.14 -5.04 4.61
C THR A 283 13.46 -4.15 3.42
N ASP A 284 14.40 -3.22 3.59
CA ASP A 284 14.81 -2.27 2.55
C ASP A 284 13.63 -1.37 2.14
N VAL A 285 13.28 -0.47 3.06
CA VAL A 285 12.22 0.52 2.91
C VAL A 285 12.84 1.91 3.01
N ASN A 286 12.74 2.71 1.97
CA ASN A 286 13.26 4.07 1.90
C ASN A 286 12.11 5.05 1.66
N VAL A 287 11.91 5.97 2.59
CA VAL A 287 10.93 7.05 2.50
C VAL A 287 11.67 8.37 2.58
N LYS A 288 11.65 9.16 1.50
CA LYS A 288 12.47 10.37 1.39
C LYS A 288 11.69 11.57 0.85
N ASP A 289 12.07 12.76 1.27
CA ASP A 289 11.58 14.02 0.69
C ASP A 289 10.04 14.13 0.68
N CYS A 290 9.39 13.67 1.75
CA CYS A 290 7.92 13.63 1.86
C CYS A 290 7.40 14.72 2.80
N THR A 291 6.16 15.14 2.58
CA THR A 291 5.46 16.09 3.47
C THR A 291 4.19 15.45 4.02
N LEU A 292 4.03 15.45 5.34
CA LEU A 292 2.84 14.95 6.02
C LEU A 292 2.12 16.13 6.69
N LYS A 293 0.84 16.33 6.34
CA LYS A 293 0.03 17.49 6.72
C LYS A 293 -1.24 17.03 7.43
N LYS A 294 -1.44 17.45 8.68
CA LYS A 294 -2.68 17.18 9.43
C LYS A 294 -3.08 15.69 9.45
N THR A 295 -2.09 14.80 9.42
CA THR A 295 -2.29 13.36 9.57
C THR A 295 -2.33 12.99 11.05
N THR A 296 -3.00 11.90 11.39
CA THR A 296 -3.02 11.40 12.78
C THR A 296 -1.67 10.81 13.18
N ASN A 297 -0.89 10.30 12.23
CA ASN A 297 0.50 9.88 12.46
C ASN A 297 1.40 10.36 11.32
N GLY A 298 2.70 10.45 11.61
CA GLY A 298 3.70 10.75 10.60
C GLY A 298 4.24 9.47 9.98
N VAL A 299 5.46 9.10 10.35
CA VAL A 299 6.11 7.85 9.96
C VAL A 299 5.98 6.83 11.09
N ARG A 300 5.52 5.63 10.77
CA ARG A 300 5.03 4.68 11.78
C ARG A 300 5.43 3.24 11.47
N ILE A 301 5.81 2.48 12.50
CA ILE A 301 5.96 1.02 12.46
C ILE A 301 5.01 0.42 13.48
N LYS A 302 4.13 -0.51 13.09
CA LYS A 302 3.15 -1.18 13.95
C LYS A 302 3.35 -2.68 13.94
N THR A 303 3.54 -3.30 15.10
CA THR A 303 3.66 -4.77 15.21
C THR A 303 2.77 -5.30 16.33
N TYR A 304 2.07 -6.40 16.07
CA TYR A 304 1.17 -7.01 17.05
C TYR A 304 1.91 -7.45 18.32
N GLU A 305 1.32 -7.12 19.48
CA GLU A 305 1.90 -7.48 20.77
C GLU A 305 1.89 -8.98 21.06
N ASP A 306 1.02 -9.76 20.39
CA ASP A 306 0.87 -11.20 20.53
C ASP A 306 1.16 -11.96 19.22
N ALA A 307 2.15 -11.46 18.47
CA ALA A 307 2.46 -11.93 17.12
C ALA A 307 2.40 -13.46 16.93
N ALA A 308 1.64 -13.88 15.92
CA ALA A 308 1.43 -15.29 15.59
C ALA A 308 2.71 -15.94 15.04
N THR A 309 3.49 -15.19 14.27
CA THR A 309 4.75 -15.63 13.66
C THR A 309 5.92 -14.72 14.05
N ALA A 310 7.13 -15.25 13.96
CA ALA A 310 8.35 -14.46 14.06
C ALA A 310 8.71 -13.93 12.66
N LEU A 311 9.02 -12.64 12.57
CA LEU A 311 9.55 -11.98 11.38
C LEU A 311 10.39 -10.77 11.78
N THR A 312 11.12 -10.23 10.83
CA THR A 312 11.98 -9.06 10.98
C THR A 312 11.45 -7.88 10.16
N ALA A 313 11.37 -6.71 10.79
CA ALA A 313 11.28 -5.41 10.13
C ALA A 313 12.65 -4.74 10.23
N SER A 314 13.35 -4.55 9.10
CA SER A 314 14.72 -4.01 9.12
C SER A 314 15.10 -3.14 7.93
N GLN A 315 16.16 -2.35 8.08
CA GLN A 315 16.65 -1.47 7.00
C GLN A 315 15.54 -0.52 6.53
N ILE A 316 14.96 0.20 7.49
CA ILE A 316 13.87 1.15 7.26
C ILE A 316 14.42 2.56 7.46
N HIS A 317 14.37 3.37 6.41
CA HIS A 317 14.96 4.70 6.40
C HIS A 317 13.89 5.75 6.08
N TYR A 318 13.68 6.69 7.00
CA TYR A 318 12.89 7.89 6.81
C TYR A 318 13.83 9.10 6.75
N GLU A 319 13.89 9.81 5.62
CA GLU A 319 14.78 10.97 5.40
C GLU A 319 14.04 12.20 4.91
N ASN A 320 14.43 13.39 5.36
CA ASN A 320 13.94 14.66 4.81
C ASN A 320 12.39 14.73 4.83
N ILE A 321 11.81 14.52 6.00
CA ILE A 321 10.35 14.49 6.17
C ILE A 321 9.88 15.79 6.81
N ALA A 322 9.00 16.51 6.13
CA ALA A 322 8.35 17.70 6.66
C ALA A 322 7.03 17.34 7.34
N MET A 323 6.86 17.77 8.60
CA MET A 323 5.66 17.57 9.41
C MET A 323 4.91 18.89 9.54
N GLU A 324 3.65 18.93 9.13
CA GLU A 324 2.78 20.09 9.27
C GLU A 324 1.55 19.71 10.10
N ASP A 325 1.55 20.05 11.39
CA ASP A 325 0.40 19.83 12.29
C ASP A 325 0.03 18.34 12.46
N VAL A 326 1.03 17.45 12.42
CA VAL A 326 0.87 15.99 12.51
C VAL A 326 0.67 15.57 13.96
N ALA A 327 -0.34 14.73 14.26
CA ALA A 327 -0.66 14.42 15.66
C ALA A 327 0.43 13.58 16.33
N ASN A 328 0.85 12.47 15.71
CA ASN A 328 1.89 11.58 16.24
C ASN A 328 3.02 11.37 15.20
N PRO A 329 4.02 12.26 15.12
CA PRO A 329 4.98 12.33 14.01
C PRO A 329 5.88 11.10 13.79
N ILE A 330 6.47 10.53 14.84
CA ILE A 330 7.43 9.42 14.73
C ILE A 330 7.02 8.31 15.69
N ILE A 331 6.71 7.12 15.17
CA ILE A 331 6.20 6.01 15.98
C ILE A 331 6.87 4.68 15.64
N ILE A 332 7.32 3.97 16.68
CA ILE A 332 7.43 2.51 16.67
C ILE A 332 6.50 2.00 17.76
N ASP A 333 5.49 1.22 17.41
CA ASP A 333 4.55 0.61 18.34
C ASP A 333 4.61 -0.92 18.22
N MET A 334 5.32 -1.55 19.15
CA MET A 334 5.36 -3.01 19.28
C MET A 334 4.29 -3.56 20.23
N ASN A 335 3.40 -2.70 20.73
CA ASN A 335 2.26 -3.07 21.58
C ASN A 335 0.94 -2.98 20.81
N TYR A 336 1.00 -2.97 19.47
CA TYR A 336 -0.17 -2.72 18.63
C TYR A 336 -1.22 -3.81 18.84
N CYS A 337 -2.42 -3.39 19.25
CA CYS A 337 -3.53 -4.31 19.48
C CYS A 337 -4.90 -3.65 19.18
N PRO A 338 -5.25 -3.46 17.90
CA PRO A 338 -6.51 -2.83 17.54
C PRO A 338 -7.67 -3.69 18.04
N ASN A 339 -8.75 -3.03 18.49
CA ASN A 339 -9.97 -3.67 18.98
C ASN A 339 -9.79 -4.63 20.17
N ASN A 340 -8.66 -4.55 20.89
CA ASN A 340 -8.34 -5.38 22.06
C ASN A 340 -8.44 -6.91 21.78
N ILE A 341 -8.06 -7.33 20.58
CA ILE A 341 -8.18 -8.74 20.15
C ILE A 341 -7.03 -9.63 20.63
N CYS A 342 -5.97 -9.05 21.16
CA CYS A 342 -4.75 -9.76 21.53
C CYS A 342 -4.97 -10.56 22.80
N THR A 343 -4.48 -11.79 22.81
CA THR A 343 -4.75 -12.75 23.88
C THR A 343 -3.57 -12.89 24.85
N ASN A 344 -2.35 -12.58 24.40
CA ASN A 344 -1.13 -12.72 25.18
C ASN A 344 -0.31 -11.43 25.13
N LYS A 345 -0.56 -10.53 26.08
CA LYS A 345 0.13 -9.23 26.12
C LYS A 345 1.65 -9.37 26.25
N GLY A 346 2.37 -8.54 25.50
CA GLY A 346 3.84 -8.51 25.49
C GLY A 346 4.52 -9.79 24.97
N ALA A 347 3.79 -10.67 24.27
CA ALA A 347 4.31 -11.89 23.66
C ALA A 347 4.77 -11.70 22.21
N SER A 348 5.29 -10.51 21.88
CA SER A 348 5.72 -10.18 20.52
C SER A 348 6.84 -11.11 20.08
N LYS A 349 6.87 -11.41 18.78
CA LYS A 349 7.89 -12.22 18.12
C LYS A 349 8.58 -11.46 16.99
N ILE A 350 8.32 -10.15 16.91
CA ILE A 350 8.73 -9.31 15.79
C ILE A 350 10.04 -8.63 16.18
N THR A 351 11.06 -8.81 15.35
CA THR A 351 12.33 -8.09 15.52
C THR A 351 12.25 -6.80 14.72
N VAL A 352 12.45 -5.65 15.38
CA VAL A 352 12.58 -4.35 14.72
C VAL A 352 14.02 -3.89 14.88
N LYS A 353 14.74 -3.68 13.77
CA LYS A 353 16.14 -3.25 13.80
C LYS A 353 16.53 -2.37 12.64
N ASP A 354 17.63 -1.62 12.78
CA ASP A 354 18.21 -0.80 11.70
C ASP A 354 17.16 0.17 11.12
N VAL A 355 16.59 1.01 12.00
CA VAL A 355 15.57 2.00 11.67
C VAL A 355 16.15 3.40 11.84
N THR A 356 16.15 4.19 10.77
CA THR A 356 16.70 5.54 10.78
C THR A 356 15.61 6.56 10.55
N PHE A 357 15.52 7.54 11.45
CA PHE A 357 14.73 8.76 11.31
C PHE A 357 15.70 9.93 11.18
N LYS A 358 15.83 10.48 9.98
CA LYS A 358 16.84 11.49 9.67
C LYS A 358 16.22 12.73 9.04
N ASN A 359 16.63 13.90 9.53
CA ASN A 359 16.17 15.20 9.04
C ASN A 359 14.64 15.29 8.98
N ILE A 360 13.98 15.00 10.10
CA ILE A 360 12.52 15.12 10.23
C ILE A 360 12.24 16.41 10.99
N THR A 361 11.53 17.35 10.35
CA THR A 361 11.36 18.72 10.87
C THR A 361 9.92 19.19 10.76
N GLY A 362 9.54 20.18 11.56
CA GLY A 362 8.25 20.86 11.45
C GLY A 362 7.45 20.86 12.75
N THR A 363 6.15 20.59 12.69
CA THR A 363 5.24 20.77 13.83
C THR A 363 4.35 19.57 14.09
N SER A 364 4.03 19.34 15.37
CA SER A 364 3.04 18.38 15.82
C SER A 364 1.80 19.05 16.42
N SER A 365 0.64 18.40 16.27
CA SER A 365 -0.62 18.81 16.90
C SER A 365 -0.88 18.15 18.25
N THR A 366 -0.03 17.21 18.68
CA THR A 366 0.02 16.71 20.05
C THR A 366 1.43 16.86 20.65
N PRO A 367 1.56 16.85 21.99
CA PRO A 367 2.87 17.04 22.66
C PRO A 367 3.90 15.95 22.32
N GLU A 368 3.46 14.72 22.12
CA GLU A 368 4.33 13.55 21.90
C GLU A 368 4.78 13.46 20.43
N ALA A 369 5.96 14.02 20.15
CA ALA A 369 6.50 14.04 18.79
C ALA A 369 7.19 12.73 18.40
N VAL A 370 7.74 12.00 19.39
CA VAL A 370 8.45 10.73 19.20
C VAL A 370 7.93 9.70 20.22
N SER A 371 7.45 8.56 19.72
CA SER A 371 6.96 7.42 20.51
C SER A 371 7.62 6.13 20.05
N LEU A 372 8.66 5.66 20.76
CA LEU A 372 9.38 4.43 20.46
C LEU A 372 9.07 3.38 21.52
N LEU A 373 7.97 2.65 21.34
CA LEU A 373 7.45 1.66 22.29
C LEU A 373 7.87 0.25 21.87
N CYS A 374 9.12 -0.10 22.14
CA CYS A 374 9.65 -1.42 21.84
C CYS A 374 9.37 -2.42 22.96
N ASN A 375 9.28 -3.70 22.60
CA ASN A 375 9.04 -4.78 23.54
C ASN A 375 10.22 -4.95 24.52
N ASP A 376 9.92 -5.31 25.77
CA ASP A 376 10.92 -5.49 26.84
C ASP A 376 11.83 -6.71 26.63
N LYS A 377 11.27 -7.80 26.10
CA LYS A 377 11.99 -9.04 25.79
C LYS A 377 12.65 -9.01 24.41
N LEU A 378 12.12 -8.19 23.51
CA LEU A 378 12.66 -7.93 22.17
C LEU A 378 12.87 -6.42 21.94
N PRO A 379 13.88 -5.79 22.60
CA PRO A 379 14.21 -4.40 22.38
C PRO A 379 14.51 -4.10 20.91
N CYS A 380 14.10 -2.93 20.41
CA CYS A 380 14.55 -2.49 19.10
C CYS A 380 16.07 -2.23 19.13
N SER A 381 16.78 -2.51 18.05
CA SER A 381 18.23 -2.27 17.96
C SER A 381 18.60 -1.48 16.71
N GLY A 382 19.66 -0.68 16.77
CA GLY A 382 20.07 0.15 15.63
C GLY A 382 19.05 1.23 15.27
N VAL A 383 18.33 1.78 16.25
CA VAL A 383 17.40 2.90 16.00
C VAL A 383 18.20 4.20 16.01
N THR A 384 18.08 5.01 14.97
CA THR A 384 18.80 6.29 14.87
C THR A 384 17.81 7.45 14.78
N LEU A 385 17.96 8.43 15.67
CA LEU A 385 17.35 9.75 15.55
C LEU A 385 18.44 10.75 15.16
N ASP A 386 18.42 11.25 13.94
CA ASP A 386 19.41 12.20 13.41
C ASP A 386 18.71 13.48 12.92
N ASN A 387 19.02 14.62 13.53
CA ASN A 387 18.45 15.92 13.17
C ASN A 387 16.91 15.94 13.19
N VAL A 388 16.29 15.37 14.24
CA VAL A 388 14.84 15.41 14.47
C VAL A 388 14.44 16.69 15.21
N LYS A 389 13.67 17.54 14.54
CA LYS A 389 13.27 18.88 15.00
C LYS A 389 11.78 19.14 14.74
N VAL A 390 10.93 18.37 15.41
CA VAL A 390 9.47 18.54 15.37
C VAL A 390 8.99 19.17 16.67
N GLU A 391 8.33 20.31 16.58
CA GLU A 391 7.88 21.07 17.75
C GLU A 391 6.37 20.99 17.91
N PHE A 392 5.90 20.78 19.15
CA PHE A 392 4.49 20.90 19.46
C PHE A 392 4.03 22.34 19.24
N LYS A 393 3.02 22.51 18.38
CA LYS A 393 2.50 23.83 18.00
C LYS A 393 1.67 24.50 19.10
N GLY A 394 1.12 23.71 20.03
CA GLY A 394 0.27 24.23 21.10
C GLY A 394 1.07 24.90 22.23
N THR A 395 0.38 25.71 23.03
CA THR A 395 0.98 26.46 24.15
C THR A 395 0.68 25.86 25.53
N ASN A 396 -0.22 24.86 25.58
CA ASN A 396 -0.70 24.24 26.82
C ASN A 396 0.22 23.11 27.34
N ASN A 397 1.22 22.72 26.57
CA ASN A 397 2.18 21.69 26.94
C ASN A 397 3.50 21.92 26.18
N LYS A 398 4.46 21.01 26.33
CA LYS A 398 5.76 21.05 25.65
C LYS A 398 5.94 19.83 24.77
N THR A 399 6.76 19.98 23.73
CA THR A 399 7.30 18.88 22.94
C THR A 399 7.89 17.81 23.87
N MET A 400 7.56 16.54 23.64
CA MET A 400 8.08 15.42 24.41
C MET A 400 8.31 14.18 23.54
N ALA A 401 9.14 13.27 24.07
CA ALA A 401 9.38 11.94 23.53
C ALA A 401 9.15 10.86 24.60
N VAL A 402 8.69 9.69 24.17
CA VAL A 402 8.58 8.49 25.00
C VAL A 402 9.32 7.35 24.30
N CYS A 403 10.36 6.83 24.94
CA CYS A 403 11.20 5.78 24.36
C CYS A 403 11.43 4.66 25.37
N ASN A 404 10.94 3.47 25.03
CA ASN A 404 10.96 2.28 25.86
C ASN A 404 11.65 1.16 25.09
N ASN A 405 12.72 0.60 25.66
CA ASN A 405 13.48 -0.52 25.09
C ASN A 405 13.95 -0.30 23.64
N ALA A 406 14.14 0.94 23.22
CA ALA A 406 14.74 1.29 21.94
C ALA A 406 16.23 1.54 22.15
N LYS A 407 17.09 0.81 21.44
CA LYS A 407 18.55 0.93 21.56
C LYS A 407 19.14 1.55 20.30
N GLY A 408 19.90 2.63 20.47
CA GLY A 408 20.63 3.25 19.37
C GLY A 408 21.21 4.60 19.76
N SER A 409 20.97 5.64 18.96
CA SER A 409 21.57 6.96 19.22
C SER A 409 20.70 8.14 18.76
N SER A 410 20.88 9.26 19.45
CA SER A 410 20.28 10.55 19.10
C SER A 410 21.37 11.59 18.80
N THR A 411 21.34 12.21 17.62
CA THR A 411 22.29 13.27 17.22
C THR A 411 21.54 14.45 16.60
N GLY A 412 21.92 15.69 16.93
CA GLY A 412 21.35 16.90 16.31
C GLY A 412 19.85 17.14 16.53
N CYS A 413 19.21 16.38 17.42
CA CYS A 413 17.79 16.47 17.74
C CYS A 413 17.50 17.62 18.73
N LEU A 414 16.24 18.03 18.83
CA LEU A 414 15.77 18.81 19.98
C LEU A 414 16.08 18.04 21.27
N LYS A 415 16.42 18.76 22.35
CA LYS A 415 16.83 18.15 23.62
C LYS A 415 15.76 17.21 24.18
N GLU A 416 14.51 17.60 24.02
CA GLU A 416 13.31 16.88 24.47
C GLU A 416 13.06 15.59 23.67
N LEU A 417 13.63 15.48 22.46
CA LEU A 417 13.46 14.36 21.55
C LEU A 417 14.65 13.40 21.50
N ALA A 418 15.79 13.78 22.08
CA ALA A 418 16.99 12.95 22.16
C ALA A 418 16.87 11.87 23.24
N CYS A 419 16.06 10.84 22.98
CA CYS A 419 15.66 9.81 23.95
C CYS A 419 16.40 8.46 23.82
N LEU A 420 17.32 8.31 22.86
CA LEU A 420 18.11 7.10 22.58
C LEU A 420 19.55 7.21 23.03
#